data_AF-A0A7K3G3W6-F1
#
_entry.id   AF-A0A7K3G3W6-F1
#
_cell.length_a   1.000
_cell.length_b   1.000
_cell.length_c   1.000
_cell.angle_alpha   90.00
_cell.angle_beta   90.00
_cell.angle_gamma   90.00
#
_symmetry.space_group_name_H-M   'P 1'
#
loop_
_entity.id
_entity.type
_entity.pdbx_description
1 polymer ?
#
loop_
_entity_poly.entity_id
_entity_poly.type
_entity_poly.pdbx_seq_one_letter_code
_entity_poly.pdbx_strand_id
1 'polypeptide(L)'
;MSAFDALVRPALVRIAAPGSGYDPHGDRYWGTGFFIAPGWVLTCAHVVAEGGSAVWRSEPAVGVTWEDGETTREATGTVVLALPRPERPEDPPDRWAFPDVALLRVPGTQQASCVRLGERPPVPPTAVGLHGWSRETGELGVRHVQGQLIGSDGQALITDWVMPVEGCSGGPVVDLAQGAVVGLNKGRGRDGGAVVPVTALRRLHDLPGGGAMGEALRAHDRHHLARYRSLDDRPDWTRAQRLLPASHGVSPGLRTQLYGHFAELPAPTAPGEVMDLIDQVKAWIRDDDLPDALEDDPRTWSEGAGLLRGLRAPRRDGVRDLDLDAVLLYAAHVVRHVSGRYGERADTAALTRWIVDESGDADRHLRRAIDRLVGPGRTAPLSVREPRARADVLLEIDTPRYDRRYPWRVKLLLDGHTVSPLHCDDRGVERARLRETLREPLADALRRGDSGPHLAAVEAVLPRELFDEPLDTWRLEPPQGPEDTWATTLGQRRIVVIRDARRHDREPAPEWRERWEAGERGPLRAAPLRAEVPGAG
;
A
#
# COMPACT_ATOMS: atom_id res chain seq x y z
N MET A 1 -25.80 -18.87 -10.39
CA MET A 1 -24.66 -18.76 -9.44
C MET A 1 -23.45 -18.35 -10.25
N SER A 2 -22.76 -17.25 -9.90
CA SER A 2 -21.54 -16.88 -10.62
C SER A 2 -20.44 -17.91 -10.30
N ALA A 3 -19.48 -18.12 -11.21
CA ALA A 3 -18.36 -19.03 -10.97
C ALA A 3 -17.56 -18.67 -9.69
N PHE A 4 -17.58 -17.40 -9.30
CA PHE A 4 -16.89 -16.90 -8.11
C PHE A 4 -17.64 -17.14 -6.80
N ASP A 5 -18.96 -17.31 -6.82
CA ASP A 5 -19.72 -17.61 -5.61
C ASP A 5 -19.26 -18.93 -4.98
N ALA A 6 -19.03 -19.94 -5.83
CA ALA A 6 -18.48 -21.24 -5.44
C ALA A 6 -17.02 -21.18 -4.95
N LEU A 7 -16.29 -20.12 -5.28
CA LEU A 7 -14.90 -19.90 -4.84
C LEU A 7 -14.81 -19.04 -3.58
N VAL A 8 -15.75 -18.10 -3.40
CA VAL A 8 -15.80 -17.21 -2.24
C VAL A 8 -16.35 -17.95 -1.04
N ARG A 9 -17.43 -18.72 -1.21
CA ARG A 9 -18.13 -19.39 -0.11
C ARG A 9 -17.21 -20.24 0.79
N PRO A 10 -16.33 -21.11 0.26
CA PRO A 10 -15.41 -21.90 1.09
C PRO A 10 -14.30 -21.07 1.77
N ALA A 11 -14.10 -19.81 1.36
CA ALA A 11 -13.14 -18.89 1.96
C ALA A 11 -13.79 -17.93 2.99
N LEU A 12 -15.14 -17.88 3.06
CA LEU A 12 -15.86 -17.06 4.03
C LEU A 12 -15.72 -17.68 5.42
N VAL A 13 -15.52 -16.82 6.42
CA VAL A 13 -15.52 -17.22 7.82
C VAL A 13 -16.61 -16.48 8.59
N ARG A 14 -17.18 -17.20 9.54
CA ARG A 14 -17.98 -16.66 10.63
C ARG A 14 -17.06 -16.29 11.77
N ILE A 15 -17.21 -15.07 12.29
CA ILE A 15 -16.46 -14.56 13.43
C ILE A 15 -17.37 -14.52 14.66
N ALA A 16 -16.90 -15.10 15.76
CA ALA A 16 -17.65 -15.22 17.01
C ALA A 16 -16.70 -15.38 18.21
N ALA A 17 -17.26 -15.55 19.41
CA ALA A 17 -16.50 -15.95 20.59
C ALA A 17 -15.85 -17.34 20.42
N PRO A 18 -14.65 -17.61 20.99
CA PRO A 18 -14.04 -18.94 20.94
C PRO A 18 -14.86 -19.96 21.74
N GLY A 19 -14.95 -21.19 21.22
CA GLY A 19 -15.34 -22.36 22.00
C GLY A 19 -16.81 -22.53 22.36
N SER A 20 -17.75 -21.85 21.71
CA SER A 20 -19.18 -22.13 21.91
C SER A 20 -19.63 -23.38 21.17
N GLY A 21 -19.16 -24.54 21.61
CA GLY A 21 -19.96 -25.75 21.49
C GLY A 21 -21.26 -25.54 22.26
N TYR A 22 -22.41 -25.55 21.56
CA TYR A 22 -23.75 -25.48 22.14
C TYR A 22 -23.96 -24.35 23.17
N ASP A 23 -23.92 -23.09 22.73
CA ASP A 23 -24.64 -22.03 23.45
C ASP A 23 -26.17 -22.25 23.26
N PRO A 24 -26.98 -22.37 24.34
CA PRO A 24 -28.44 -22.47 24.23
C PRO A 24 -29.10 -21.23 23.58
N HIS A 25 -28.35 -20.13 23.40
CA HIS A 25 -28.76 -18.92 22.68
C HIS A 25 -28.11 -18.75 21.30
N GLY A 26 -27.33 -19.75 20.85
CA GLY A 26 -26.58 -19.76 19.60
C GLY A 26 -25.26 -18.98 19.70
N ASP A 27 -24.27 -19.38 18.89
CA ASP A 27 -22.97 -18.69 18.81
C ASP A 27 -23.16 -17.17 18.78
N ARG A 28 -22.53 -16.45 19.72
CA ARG A 28 -22.52 -14.98 19.75
C ARG A 28 -21.74 -14.49 18.54
N TYR A 29 -22.45 -14.45 17.43
CA TYR A 29 -21.99 -14.09 16.10
C TYR A 29 -21.67 -12.60 16.07
N TRP A 30 -20.44 -12.26 15.71
CA TRP A 30 -19.96 -10.87 15.67
C TRP A 30 -19.98 -10.31 14.25
N GLY A 31 -19.73 -11.15 13.24
CA GLY A 31 -19.70 -10.72 11.86
C GLY A 31 -18.96 -11.67 10.94
N THR A 32 -18.59 -11.16 9.77
CA THR A 32 -17.98 -11.93 8.70
C THR A 32 -16.50 -11.62 8.57
N GLY A 33 -15.71 -12.62 8.16
CA GLY A 33 -14.40 -12.40 7.57
C GLY A 33 -14.18 -13.31 6.37
N PHE A 34 -12.96 -13.33 5.86
CA PHE A 34 -12.57 -14.29 4.82
C PHE A 34 -11.06 -14.58 4.85
N PHE A 35 -10.70 -15.79 4.42
CA PHE A 35 -9.30 -16.18 4.26
C PHE A 35 -8.70 -15.51 3.03
N ILE A 36 -7.55 -14.86 3.23
CA ILE A 36 -6.69 -14.35 2.14
C ILE A 36 -5.51 -15.28 1.88
N ALA A 37 -5.11 -16.05 2.87
CA ALA A 37 -4.12 -17.09 2.75
C ALA A 37 -4.37 -18.12 3.86
N PRO A 38 -3.87 -19.36 3.74
CA PRO A 38 -3.90 -20.29 4.84
C PRO A 38 -3.22 -19.65 6.06
N GLY A 39 -3.90 -19.63 7.20
CA GLY A 39 -3.43 -18.96 8.40
C GLY A 39 -3.88 -17.52 8.58
N TRP A 40 -4.50 -16.88 7.58
CA TRP A 40 -4.72 -15.44 7.55
C TRP A 40 -6.14 -15.04 7.15
N VAL A 41 -6.81 -14.29 8.01
CA VAL A 41 -8.18 -13.81 7.81
C VAL A 41 -8.22 -12.29 7.85
N LEU A 42 -8.99 -11.69 6.93
CA LEU A 42 -9.38 -10.28 6.99
C LEU A 42 -10.82 -10.12 7.47
N THR A 43 -11.07 -9.03 8.18
CA THR A 43 -12.40 -8.58 8.62
C THR A 43 -12.37 -7.08 8.97
N CYS A 44 -13.47 -6.54 9.47
CA CYS A 44 -13.52 -5.19 10.02
C CYS A 44 -13.03 -5.14 11.47
N ALA A 45 -12.42 -4.03 11.86
CA ALA A 45 -11.93 -3.82 13.22
C ALA A 45 -13.07 -3.81 14.26
N HIS A 46 -14.23 -3.25 13.90
CA HIS A 46 -15.40 -3.26 14.78
C HIS A 46 -15.95 -4.68 15.03
N VAL A 47 -15.82 -5.59 14.07
CA VAL A 47 -16.32 -6.98 14.23
C VAL A 47 -15.54 -7.70 15.33
N VAL A 48 -14.22 -7.54 15.36
CA VAL A 48 -13.39 -8.17 16.40
C VAL A 48 -13.44 -7.40 17.73
N ALA A 49 -13.88 -6.14 17.72
CA ALA A 49 -14.06 -5.34 18.94
C ALA A 49 -15.08 -5.94 19.91
N GLU A 50 -16.07 -6.67 19.39
CA GLU A 50 -17.08 -7.41 20.17
C GLU A 50 -16.45 -8.43 21.14
N GLY A 51 -15.24 -8.92 20.84
CA GLY A 51 -14.47 -9.80 21.73
C GLY A 51 -13.82 -9.08 22.92
N GLY A 52 -13.98 -7.76 23.04
CA GLY A 52 -13.53 -6.95 24.17
C GLY A 52 -12.00 -6.92 24.34
N SER A 53 -11.56 -6.62 25.57
CA SER A 53 -10.14 -6.33 25.87
C SER A 53 -9.16 -7.46 25.53
N ALA A 54 -9.59 -8.74 25.55
CA ALA A 54 -8.75 -9.88 25.22
C ALA A 54 -8.22 -9.81 23.78
N VAL A 55 -9.08 -9.41 22.83
CA VAL A 55 -8.72 -9.23 21.42
C VAL A 55 -7.61 -8.19 21.26
N TRP A 56 -7.73 -7.06 21.98
CA TRP A 56 -6.78 -5.95 21.88
C TRP A 56 -5.46 -6.18 22.60
N ARG A 57 -5.40 -7.20 23.48
CA ARG A 57 -4.15 -7.71 24.07
C ARG A 57 -3.48 -8.80 23.22
N SER A 58 -3.97 -9.04 22.01
CA SER A 58 -3.47 -10.09 21.11
C SER A 58 -3.54 -11.49 21.74
N GLU A 59 -4.58 -11.75 22.53
CA GLU A 59 -4.90 -13.09 22.99
C GLU A 59 -5.63 -13.88 21.89
N PRO A 60 -5.58 -15.22 21.90
CA PRO A 60 -6.38 -16.07 21.00
C PRO A 60 -7.85 -16.03 21.42
N ALA A 61 -8.52 -14.92 21.12
CA ALA A 61 -9.85 -14.57 21.62
C ALA A 61 -10.91 -14.48 20.51
N VAL A 62 -10.59 -14.90 19.28
CA VAL A 62 -11.54 -14.85 18.15
C VAL A 62 -11.84 -16.25 17.63
N GLY A 63 -13.09 -16.71 17.73
CA GLY A 63 -13.56 -17.92 17.09
C GLY A 63 -13.77 -17.71 15.58
N VAL A 64 -13.27 -18.65 14.78
CA VAL A 64 -13.33 -18.63 13.32
C VAL A 64 -13.93 -19.95 12.83
N THR A 65 -15.12 -19.91 12.23
CA THR A 65 -15.80 -21.09 11.66
C THR A 65 -15.90 -20.94 10.14
N TRP A 66 -15.65 -22.00 9.37
CA TRP A 66 -15.80 -22.00 7.90
C TRP A 66 -16.27 -23.34 7.34
N GLU A 67 -16.73 -23.30 6.09
CA GLU A 67 -17.11 -24.49 5.33
C GLU A 67 -15.90 -25.07 4.58
N ASP A 68 -15.65 -26.37 4.75
CA ASP A 68 -14.68 -27.16 3.98
C ASP A 68 -15.41 -28.35 3.35
N GLY A 69 -15.91 -28.13 2.13
CA GLY A 69 -16.82 -29.07 1.46
C GLY A 69 -18.13 -29.19 2.23
N GLU A 70 -18.48 -30.42 2.62
CA GLU A 70 -19.67 -30.70 3.45
C GLU A 70 -19.40 -30.58 4.95
N THR A 71 -18.15 -30.33 5.35
CA THR A 71 -17.75 -30.25 6.75
C THR A 71 -17.61 -28.81 7.23
N THR A 72 -18.00 -28.56 8.48
CA THR A 72 -17.71 -27.29 9.16
C THR A 72 -16.45 -27.45 9.99
N ARG A 73 -15.53 -26.49 9.87
CA ARG A 73 -14.29 -26.45 10.66
C ARG A 73 -14.25 -25.21 11.52
N GLU A 74 -13.54 -25.33 12.63
CA GLU A 74 -13.41 -24.27 13.63
C GLU A 74 -11.96 -24.13 14.09
N ALA A 75 -11.55 -22.90 14.34
CA ALA A 75 -10.25 -22.54 14.89
C ALA A 75 -10.36 -21.28 15.74
N THR A 76 -9.34 -21.05 16.56
CA THR A 76 -9.20 -19.80 17.32
C THR A 76 -8.09 -18.95 16.70
N GLY A 77 -8.41 -17.69 16.44
CA GLY A 77 -7.53 -16.70 15.87
C GLY A 77 -7.12 -15.62 16.86
N THR A 78 -6.07 -14.89 16.49
CA THR A 78 -5.53 -13.73 17.22
C THR A 78 -5.50 -12.53 16.28
N VAL A 79 -5.99 -11.36 16.74
CA VAL A 79 -5.84 -10.11 15.99
C VAL A 79 -4.39 -9.64 16.09
N VAL A 80 -3.72 -9.58 14.93
CA VAL A 80 -2.33 -9.14 14.85
C VAL A 80 -2.21 -7.66 14.47
N LEU A 81 -3.11 -7.16 13.61
CA LEU A 81 -3.14 -5.78 13.15
C LEU A 81 -4.61 -5.34 13.06
N ALA A 82 -4.90 -4.10 13.47
CA ALA A 82 -6.23 -3.53 13.37
C ALA A 82 -6.18 -2.01 13.37
N LEU A 83 -7.04 -1.38 12.55
CA LEU A 83 -7.19 0.07 12.47
C LEU A 83 -8.66 0.45 12.19
N PRO A 84 -9.26 1.39 12.95
CA PRO A 84 -8.70 2.05 14.13
C PRO A 84 -8.57 1.07 15.32
N ARG A 85 -7.74 1.43 16.30
CA ARG A 85 -7.78 0.80 17.63
C ARG A 85 -8.64 1.67 18.54
N PRO A 86 -9.56 1.09 19.34
CA PRO A 86 -10.34 1.86 20.29
C PRO A 86 -9.44 2.35 21.43
N GLU A 87 -9.66 3.58 21.89
CA GLU A 87 -8.93 4.13 23.05
C GLU A 87 -9.28 3.38 24.35
N ARG A 88 -10.55 2.96 24.47
CA ARG A 88 -11.10 2.18 25.57
C ARG A 88 -11.68 0.87 25.03
N PRO A 89 -10.92 -0.23 25.03
CA PRO A 89 -11.36 -1.53 24.54
C PRO A 89 -12.67 -2.07 25.15
N GLU A 90 -12.96 -1.68 26.40
CA GLU A 90 -14.18 -2.03 27.14
C GLU A 90 -15.41 -1.19 26.77
N ASP A 91 -15.21 -0.07 26.08
CA ASP A 91 -16.25 0.89 25.68
C ASP A 91 -15.98 1.34 24.23
N PRO A 92 -16.14 0.42 23.24
CA PRO A 92 -15.85 0.73 21.85
C PRO A 92 -16.81 1.80 21.30
N PRO A 93 -16.37 2.61 20.31
CA PRO A 93 -17.21 3.67 19.78
C PRO A 93 -18.40 3.13 18.99
N ASP A 94 -19.54 3.81 19.06
CA ASP A 94 -20.74 3.51 18.25
C ASP A 94 -20.49 3.59 16.74
N ARG A 95 -19.53 4.44 16.32
CA ARG A 95 -19.17 4.66 14.93
C ARG A 95 -17.68 4.49 14.72
N TRP A 96 -17.32 3.51 13.91
CA TRP A 96 -15.95 3.22 13.57
C TRP A 96 -15.51 4.02 12.35
N ALA A 97 -14.42 4.77 12.49
CA ALA A 97 -13.80 5.49 11.38
C ALA A 97 -13.22 4.52 10.34
N PHE A 98 -13.09 4.96 9.09
CA PHE A 98 -12.33 4.22 8.08
C PHE A 98 -10.83 4.21 8.44
N PRO A 99 -10.07 3.17 8.06
CA PRO A 99 -10.47 2.08 7.18
C PRO A 99 -11.20 0.91 7.85
N ASP A 100 -11.28 0.83 9.18
CA ASP A 100 -12.01 -0.23 9.89
C ASP A 100 -11.71 -1.64 9.38
N VAL A 101 -10.45 -2.04 9.52
CA VAL A 101 -9.91 -3.30 9.03
C VAL A 101 -9.07 -3.97 10.10
N ALA A 102 -9.14 -5.29 10.17
CA ALA A 102 -8.35 -6.13 11.04
C ALA A 102 -7.80 -7.36 10.29
N LEU A 103 -6.57 -7.73 10.62
CA LEU A 103 -5.89 -8.93 10.17
C LEU A 103 -5.75 -9.90 11.35
N LEU A 104 -6.18 -11.15 11.14
CA LEU A 104 -6.12 -12.21 12.12
C LEU A 104 -5.15 -13.30 11.68
N ARG A 105 -4.37 -13.82 12.62
CA ARG A 105 -3.63 -15.07 12.47
C ARG A 105 -4.46 -16.22 13.03
N VAL A 106 -4.73 -17.24 12.21
CA VAL A 106 -5.58 -18.38 12.54
C VAL A 106 -4.83 -19.69 12.26
N PRO A 107 -4.06 -20.23 13.21
CA PRO A 107 -3.28 -21.46 13.00
C PRO A 107 -4.19 -22.67 12.70
N GLY A 108 -3.63 -23.72 12.06
CA GLY A 108 -4.37 -24.96 11.78
C GLY A 108 -5.29 -24.92 10.55
N THR A 109 -5.14 -23.91 9.69
CA THR A 109 -6.01 -23.67 8.52
C THR A 109 -5.30 -23.93 7.20
N GLN A 110 -4.35 -24.88 7.16
CA GLN A 110 -3.50 -25.13 5.97
C GLN A 110 -4.29 -25.54 4.73
N GLN A 111 -5.49 -26.10 4.91
CA GLN A 111 -6.39 -26.54 3.83
C GLN A 111 -7.49 -25.52 3.50
N ALA A 112 -7.52 -24.36 4.17
CA ALA A 112 -8.56 -23.36 3.95
C ALA A 112 -8.48 -22.80 2.52
N SER A 113 -9.65 -22.65 1.88
CA SER A 113 -9.76 -21.95 0.61
C SER A 113 -9.54 -20.46 0.84
N CYS A 114 -8.90 -19.79 -0.12
CA CYS A 114 -8.55 -18.37 0.00
C CYS A 114 -9.07 -17.60 -1.19
N VAL A 115 -9.52 -16.37 -0.95
CA VAL A 115 -9.93 -15.47 -2.04
C VAL A 115 -8.71 -14.90 -2.77
N ARG A 116 -8.91 -14.40 -3.99
CA ARG A 116 -7.90 -13.61 -4.70
C ARG A 116 -8.08 -12.12 -4.40
N LEU A 117 -7.05 -11.45 -3.88
CA LEU A 117 -7.07 -10.00 -3.68
C LEU A 117 -6.77 -9.25 -5.00
N GLY A 118 -7.45 -8.13 -5.20
CA GLY A 118 -7.16 -7.18 -6.27
C GLY A 118 -5.90 -6.38 -5.96
N GLU A 119 -5.09 -6.10 -6.97
CA GLU A 119 -3.83 -5.37 -6.80
C GLU A 119 -4.00 -3.85 -6.97
N ARG A 120 -5.21 -3.39 -7.31
CA ARG A 120 -5.53 -2.00 -7.62
C ARG A 120 -6.92 -1.62 -7.09
N PRO A 121 -7.17 -0.31 -6.86
CA PRO A 121 -8.53 0.17 -6.71
C PRO A 121 -9.38 -0.21 -7.93
N PRO A 122 -10.66 -0.56 -7.74
CA PRO A 122 -11.60 -0.70 -8.86
C PRO A 122 -11.79 0.66 -9.54
N VAL A 123 -12.10 0.65 -10.83
CA VAL A 123 -12.44 1.86 -11.60
C VAL A 123 -13.95 1.94 -11.76
N PRO A 124 -14.65 2.82 -11.00
CA PRO A 124 -16.10 2.95 -11.13
C PRO A 124 -16.51 3.46 -12.51
N PRO A 125 -17.68 3.05 -13.03
CA PRO A 125 -18.62 2.14 -12.38
C PRO A 125 -18.20 0.66 -12.53
N THR A 126 -18.31 -0.13 -11.45
CA THR A 126 -17.86 -1.54 -11.43
C THR A 126 -18.92 -2.46 -10.84
N ALA A 127 -19.29 -3.53 -11.54
CA ALA A 127 -20.21 -4.54 -11.02
C ALA A 127 -19.51 -5.42 -9.97
N VAL A 128 -20.15 -5.58 -8.80
CA VAL A 128 -19.56 -6.28 -7.65
C VAL A 128 -20.53 -7.28 -7.02
N GLY A 129 -19.98 -8.33 -6.41
CA GLY A 129 -20.67 -9.23 -5.49
C GLY A 129 -20.27 -8.95 -4.06
N LEU A 130 -21.23 -8.71 -3.17
CA LEU A 130 -21.04 -8.54 -1.74
C LEU A 130 -21.40 -9.84 -1.04
N HIS A 131 -20.44 -10.40 -0.29
CA HIS A 131 -20.61 -11.70 0.37
C HIS A 131 -20.48 -11.56 1.90
N GLY A 132 -21.26 -12.33 2.64
CA GLY A 132 -21.03 -12.52 4.06
C GLY A 132 -22.11 -13.32 4.76
N TRP A 133 -21.99 -13.48 6.06
CA TRP A 133 -22.98 -14.17 6.88
C TRP A 133 -23.99 -13.17 7.45
N SER A 134 -25.26 -13.56 7.56
CA SER A 134 -26.30 -12.71 8.16
C SER A 134 -27.42 -13.55 8.78
N ARG A 135 -28.14 -12.97 9.74
CA ARG A 135 -29.34 -13.51 10.37
C ARG A 135 -30.63 -12.84 9.90
N GLU A 136 -30.58 -11.98 8.87
CA GLU A 136 -31.76 -11.18 8.45
C GLU A 136 -32.98 -12.05 8.09
N THR A 137 -32.76 -13.27 7.59
CA THR A 137 -33.84 -14.23 7.27
C THR A 137 -34.25 -15.12 8.45
N GLY A 138 -33.83 -14.80 9.68
CA GLY A 138 -34.10 -15.55 10.91
C GLY A 138 -32.98 -16.55 11.27
N GLU A 139 -32.53 -17.35 10.31
CA GLU A 139 -31.40 -18.28 10.49
C GLU A 139 -30.08 -17.67 9.99
N LEU A 140 -28.97 -18.07 10.62
CA LEU A 140 -27.64 -17.63 10.19
C LEU A 140 -27.27 -18.35 8.88
N GLY A 141 -27.12 -17.59 7.80
CA GLY A 141 -26.80 -18.12 6.49
C GLY A 141 -25.86 -17.23 5.68
N VAL A 142 -25.27 -17.82 4.64
CA VAL A 142 -24.48 -17.07 3.65
C VAL A 142 -25.41 -16.22 2.81
N ARG A 143 -25.10 -14.93 2.74
CA ARG A 143 -25.72 -13.93 1.90
C ARG A 143 -24.77 -13.53 0.78
N HIS A 144 -25.32 -13.42 -0.42
CA HIS A 144 -24.66 -12.89 -1.59
C HIS A 144 -25.63 -11.93 -2.29
N VAL A 145 -25.20 -10.68 -2.48
CA VAL A 145 -25.96 -9.65 -3.20
C VAL A 145 -25.07 -9.03 -4.28
N GLN A 146 -25.61 -8.84 -5.47
CA GLN A 146 -24.92 -8.12 -6.54
C GLN A 146 -25.26 -6.63 -6.49
N GLY A 147 -24.27 -5.78 -6.72
CA GLY A 147 -24.41 -4.34 -6.75
C GLY A 147 -23.41 -3.68 -7.69
N GLN A 148 -23.30 -2.36 -7.60
CA GLN A 148 -22.38 -1.58 -8.41
C GLN A 148 -21.64 -0.56 -7.54
N LEU A 149 -20.32 -0.49 -7.70
CA LEU A 149 -19.52 0.61 -7.18
C LEU A 149 -19.66 1.79 -8.14
N ILE A 150 -19.99 2.96 -7.62
CA ILE A 150 -20.26 4.17 -8.42
C ILE A 150 -19.27 5.31 -8.18
N GLY A 151 -18.46 5.22 -7.13
CA GLY A 151 -17.49 6.25 -6.80
C GLY A 151 -16.81 6.01 -5.46
N SER A 152 -16.12 7.04 -4.98
CA SER A 152 -15.43 7.06 -3.69
C SER A 152 -15.82 8.30 -2.90
N ASP A 153 -15.99 8.15 -1.59
CA ASP A 153 -16.11 9.26 -0.62
C ASP A 153 -14.97 9.15 0.39
N GLY A 154 -13.93 9.97 0.20
CA GLY A 154 -12.72 9.95 1.01
C GLY A 154 -12.06 8.57 1.02
N GLN A 155 -12.20 7.86 2.13
CA GLN A 155 -11.55 6.55 2.38
C GLN A 155 -12.46 5.35 2.09
N ALA A 156 -13.66 5.58 1.58
CA ALA A 156 -14.66 4.57 1.31
C ALA A 156 -15.02 4.53 -0.18
N LEU A 157 -15.34 3.34 -0.70
CA LEU A 157 -16.03 3.18 -1.97
C LEU A 157 -17.54 3.14 -1.72
N ILE A 158 -18.31 3.71 -2.63
CA ILE A 158 -19.76 3.85 -2.51
C ILE A 158 -20.46 2.86 -3.43
N THR A 159 -21.41 2.12 -2.88
CA THR A 159 -22.29 1.21 -3.61
C THR A 159 -23.62 1.88 -3.94
N ASP A 160 -24.15 1.57 -5.12
CA ASP A 160 -25.50 1.97 -5.53
C ASP A 160 -26.52 0.86 -5.22
N TRP A 161 -27.66 1.23 -4.64
CA TRP A 161 -28.82 0.37 -4.33
C TRP A 161 -28.58 -0.93 -3.55
N VAL A 162 -27.40 -1.10 -2.95
CA VAL A 162 -27.08 -2.28 -2.11
C VAL A 162 -26.56 -1.84 -0.76
N MET A 163 -27.22 -2.32 0.29
CA MET A 163 -26.84 -2.09 1.68
C MET A 163 -26.33 -3.40 2.31
N PRO A 164 -25.12 -3.41 2.90
CA PRO A 164 -24.72 -4.46 3.81
C PRO A 164 -25.71 -4.52 4.96
N VAL A 165 -26.25 -5.71 5.20
CA VAL A 165 -27.13 -5.97 6.35
C VAL A 165 -26.30 -6.38 7.56
N GLU A 166 -26.93 -6.39 8.72
CA GLU A 166 -26.29 -6.80 9.97
C GLU A 166 -25.65 -8.19 9.83
N GLY A 167 -24.39 -8.28 10.27
CA GLY A 167 -23.56 -9.47 10.14
C GLY A 167 -22.61 -9.47 8.93
N CYS A 168 -22.97 -8.85 7.80
CA CYS A 168 -22.15 -8.94 6.59
C CYS A 168 -20.86 -8.11 6.64
N SER A 169 -20.71 -7.23 7.64
CA SER A 169 -19.50 -6.44 7.88
C SER A 169 -18.25 -7.31 7.92
N GLY A 170 -17.18 -6.86 7.26
CA GLY A 170 -15.91 -7.58 7.13
C GLY A 170 -15.88 -8.64 6.03
N GLY A 171 -17.02 -8.97 5.42
CA GLY A 171 -17.09 -9.88 4.27
C GLY A 171 -16.50 -9.28 2.99
N PRO A 172 -16.06 -10.11 2.03
CA PRO A 172 -15.39 -9.64 0.82
C PRO A 172 -16.36 -9.05 -0.20
N VAL A 173 -15.88 -8.03 -0.91
CA VAL A 173 -16.52 -7.44 -2.10
C VAL A 173 -15.71 -7.81 -3.33
N VAL A 174 -16.31 -8.54 -4.26
CA VAL A 174 -15.62 -9.12 -5.42
C VAL A 174 -16.02 -8.36 -6.69
N ASP A 175 -15.03 -7.85 -7.43
CA ASP A 175 -15.22 -7.35 -8.79
C ASP A 175 -15.57 -8.53 -9.71
N LEU A 176 -16.76 -8.49 -10.31
CA LEU A 176 -17.28 -9.58 -11.14
C LEU A 176 -16.62 -9.66 -12.52
N ALA A 177 -16.00 -8.57 -12.99
CA ALA A 177 -15.27 -8.53 -14.24
C ALA A 177 -13.83 -9.02 -14.09
N GLN A 178 -13.20 -8.80 -12.93
CA GLN A 178 -11.82 -9.22 -12.65
C GLN A 178 -11.72 -10.53 -11.86
N GLY A 179 -12.77 -10.91 -11.15
CA GLY A 179 -12.77 -12.07 -10.27
C GLY A 179 -11.76 -11.91 -9.12
N ALA A 180 -11.77 -10.76 -8.46
CA ALA A 180 -10.86 -10.44 -7.35
C ALA A 180 -11.55 -9.56 -6.31
N VAL A 181 -11.13 -9.67 -5.06
CA VAL A 181 -11.65 -8.88 -3.95
C VAL A 181 -11.09 -7.46 -4.04
N VAL A 182 -11.99 -6.49 -4.14
CA VAL A 182 -11.67 -5.06 -4.25
C VAL A 182 -11.92 -4.30 -2.95
N GLY A 183 -12.54 -4.94 -1.95
CA GLY A 183 -12.74 -4.36 -0.64
C GLY A 183 -13.49 -5.23 0.35
N LEU A 184 -13.82 -4.66 1.50
CA LEU A 184 -14.58 -5.28 2.59
C LEU A 184 -15.90 -4.55 2.80
N ASN A 185 -16.96 -5.30 3.07
CA ASN A 185 -18.28 -4.77 3.41
C ASN A 185 -18.21 -3.95 4.71
N LYS A 186 -18.76 -2.75 4.69
CA LYS A 186 -18.96 -1.91 5.86
C LYS A 186 -20.27 -1.13 5.78
N GLY A 187 -21.12 -1.25 6.80
CA GLY A 187 -22.33 -0.42 6.89
C GLY A 187 -21.99 1.07 7.12
N ARG A 188 -22.78 1.98 6.54
CA ARG A 188 -22.69 3.44 6.79
C ARG A 188 -24.01 4.00 7.34
N GLY A 189 -24.57 3.35 8.35
CA GLY A 189 -25.85 3.74 8.95
C GLY A 189 -27.06 3.28 8.12
N ARG A 190 -28.20 3.98 8.27
CA ARG A 190 -29.51 3.54 7.74
C ARG A 190 -29.68 3.68 6.23
N ASP A 191 -28.87 4.52 5.58
CA ASP A 191 -29.14 4.97 4.19
C ASP A 191 -28.01 4.64 3.19
N GLY A 192 -27.02 3.81 3.55
CA GLY A 192 -25.93 3.53 2.61
C GLY A 192 -24.99 2.38 2.96
N GLY A 193 -24.60 1.64 1.93
CA GLY A 193 -23.48 0.71 1.95
C GLY A 193 -22.16 1.41 1.64
N ALA A 194 -21.11 1.03 2.36
CA ALA A 194 -19.75 1.44 2.06
C ALA A 194 -18.86 0.21 1.92
N VAL A 195 -17.81 0.36 1.13
CA VAL A 195 -16.80 -0.67 0.95
C VAL A 195 -15.45 -0.08 1.33
N VAL A 196 -14.76 -0.75 2.25
CA VAL A 196 -13.38 -0.42 2.59
C VAL A 196 -12.51 -0.92 1.44
N PRO A 197 -11.82 -0.06 0.67
CA PRO A 197 -11.06 -0.50 -0.48
C PRO A 197 -9.90 -1.42 -0.05
N VAL A 198 -9.53 -2.39 -0.88
CA VAL A 198 -8.38 -3.29 -0.63
C VAL A 198 -7.07 -2.51 -0.45
N THR A 199 -6.93 -1.34 -1.08
CA THR A 199 -5.77 -0.45 -0.90
C THR A 199 -5.69 0.13 0.52
N ALA A 200 -6.75 0.10 1.31
CA ALA A 200 -6.69 0.49 2.72
C ALA A 200 -5.81 -0.44 3.56
N LEU A 201 -5.58 -1.68 3.09
CA LEU A 201 -4.66 -2.64 3.74
C LEU A 201 -3.23 -2.12 3.80
N ARG A 202 -2.84 -1.20 2.91
CA ARG A 202 -1.51 -0.56 2.89
C ARG A 202 -1.20 0.11 4.23
N ARG A 203 -2.21 0.68 4.89
CA ARG A 203 -2.07 1.32 6.22
C ARG A 203 -1.71 0.34 7.32
N LEU A 204 -1.98 -0.96 7.14
CA LEU A 204 -1.58 -1.98 8.11
C LEU A 204 -0.07 -2.22 8.11
N HIS A 205 0.62 -1.89 7.01
CA HIS A 205 2.09 -1.95 6.95
C HIS A 205 2.74 -0.89 7.85
N ASP A 206 2.05 0.23 8.08
CA ASP A 206 2.57 1.36 8.86
C ASP A 206 2.34 1.19 10.38
N LEU A 207 1.58 0.16 10.78
CA LEU A 207 1.37 -0.17 12.18
C LEU A 207 2.58 -0.90 12.80
N PRO A 208 2.74 -0.82 14.13
CA PRO A 208 3.65 -1.70 14.84
C PRO A 208 3.33 -3.17 14.55
N GLY A 209 4.34 -3.95 14.13
CA GLY A 209 4.12 -5.33 13.67
C GLY A 209 3.59 -5.44 12.23
N GLY A 210 3.56 -4.36 11.46
CA GLY A 210 3.05 -4.30 10.08
C GLY A 210 3.70 -5.30 9.10
N GLY A 211 4.87 -5.85 9.46
CA GLY A 211 5.48 -6.98 8.77
C GLY A 211 4.55 -8.20 8.62
N ALA A 212 3.58 -8.39 9.54
CA ALA A 212 2.58 -9.43 9.45
C ALA A 212 1.67 -9.29 8.20
N MET A 213 1.36 -8.05 7.77
CA MET A 213 0.61 -7.83 6.54
C MET A 213 1.43 -8.28 5.31
N GLY A 214 2.73 -7.96 5.29
CA GLY A 214 3.64 -8.44 4.25
C GLY A 214 3.79 -9.96 4.23
N GLU A 215 3.82 -10.62 5.41
CA GLU A 215 3.80 -12.08 5.50
C GLU A 215 2.51 -12.67 4.94
N ALA A 216 1.34 -12.10 5.27
CA ALA A 216 0.05 -12.55 4.77
C ALA A 216 -0.05 -12.45 3.24
N LEU A 217 0.44 -11.36 2.64
CA LEU A 217 0.44 -11.20 1.18
C LEU A 217 1.40 -12.18 0.48
N ARG A 218 2.59 -12.44 1.04
CA ARG A 218 3.48 -13.48 0.50
C ARG A 218 2.84 -14.87 0.60
N ALA A 219 2.18 -15.16 1.72
CA ALA A 219 1.46 -16.42 1.90
C ALA A 219 0.30 -16.57 0.89
N HIS A 220 -0.43 -15.48 0.61
CA HIS A 220 -1.47 -15.42 -0.43
C HIS A 220 -0.89 -15.78 -1.81
N ASP A 221 0.17 -15.09 -2.22
CA ASP A 221 0.76 -15.29 -3.55
C ASP A 221 1.35 -16.70 -3.71
N ARG A 222 2.01 -17.23 -2.68
CA ARG A 222 2.49 -18.62 -2.64
C ARG A 222 1.35 -19.63 -2.74
N HIS A 223 0.27 -19.43 -1.99
CA HIS A 223 -0.88 -20.32 -2.00
C HIS A 223 -1.50 -20.40 -3.39
N HIS A 224 -1.75 -19.25 -4.03
CA HIS A 224 -2.32 -19.22 -5.37
C HIS A 224 -1.38 -19.84 -6.42
N LEU A 225 -0.07 -19.64 -6.32
CA LEU A 225 0.89 -20.32 -7.19
C LEU A 225 0.91 -21.85 -6.99
N ALA A 226 0.95 -22.30 -5.74
CA ALA A 226 0.90 -23.73 -5.41
C ALA A 226 -0.40 -24.36 -5.93
N ARG A 227 -1.52 -23.65 -5.80
CA ARG A 227 -2.82 -24.11 -6.27
C ARG A 227 -2.90 -24.17 -7.80
N TYR A 228 -2.35 -23.18 -8.49
CA TYR A 228 -2.26 -23.14 -9.94
C TYR A 228 -1.41 -24.29 -10.51
N ARG A 229 -0.31 -24.65 -9.82
CA ARG A 229 0.55 -25.78 -10.19
C ARG A 229 -0.02 -27.14 -9.80
N SER A 230 -1.03 -27.18 -8.93
CA SER A 230 -1.63 -28.43 -8.48
C SER A 230 -2.46 -29.09 -9.58
N LEU A 231 -2.35 -30.42 -9.66
CA LEU A 231 -3.18 -31.28 -10.50
C LEU A 231 -4.56 -31.57 -9.88
N ASP A 232 -4.87 -30.97 -8.73
CA ASP A 232 -6.17 -31.12 -8.06
C ASP A 232 -7.29 -30.39 -8.84
N ASP A 233 -8.36 -31.15 -9.12
CA ASP A 233 -9.58 -30.76 -9.82
C ASP A 233 -10.50 -29.83 -9.02
N ARG A 234 -10.18 -29.55 -7.75
CA ARG A 234 -10.89 -28.53 -6.97
C ARG A 234 -10.98 -27.22 -7.80
N PRO A 235 -12.01 -26.37 -7.57
CA PRO A 235 -12.06 -25.04 -8.16
C PRO A 235 -10.88 -24.17 -7.73
N ASP A 236 -10.33 -23.37 -8.66
CA ASP A 236 -9.29 -22.40 -8.36
C ASP A 236 -9.54 -21.05 -9.06
N TRP A 237 -9.06 -19.99 -8.43
CA TRP A 237 -9.26 -18.62 -8.90
C TRP A 237 -8.61 -18.34 -10.25
N THR A 238 -7.43 -18.89 -10.51
CA THR A 238 -6.69 -18.61 -11.75
C THR A 238 -7.42 -19.18 -12.95
N ARG A 239 -7.92 -20.43 -12.86
CA ARG A 239 -8.73 -21.05 -13.92
C ARG A 239 -10.07 -20.36 -14.10
N ALA A 240 -10.75 -19.95 -13.02
CA ALA A 240 -12.00 -19.20 -13.12
C ALA A 240 -11.81 -17.84 -13.79
N GLN A 241 -10.73 -17.11 -13.48
CA GLN A 241 -10.42 -15.83 -14.10
C GLN A 241 -10.14 -15.92 -15.61
N ARG A 242 -9.66 -17.07 -16.12
CA ARG A 242 -9.46 -17.27 -17.57
C ARG A 242 -10.77 -17.31 -18.36
N LEU A 243 -11.89 -17.54 -17.68
CA LEU A 243 -13.22 -17.56 -18.30
C LEU A 243 -13.87 -16.16 -18.33
N LEU A 244 -13.23 -15.15 -17.75
CA LEU A 244 -13.76 -13.79 -17.68
C LEU A 244 -13.44 -12.98 -18.96
N PRO A 245 -14.36 -12.09 -19.40
CA PRO A 245 -14.15 -11.28 -20.61
C PRO A 245 -13.01 -10.26 -20.49
N ALA A 246 -12.67 -9.84 -19.26
CA ALA A 246 -11.69 -8.79 -18.99
C ALA A 246 -10.23 -9.28 -18.97
N SER A 247 -9.92 -10.46 -19.51
CA SER A 247 -8.59 -11.06 -19.48
C SER A 247 -7.61 -10.50 -20.52
N HIS A 248 -7.86 -9.29 -21.06
CA HIS A 248 -6.95 -8.65 -22.01
C HIS A 248 -5.66 -8.16 -21.30
N GLY A 249 -4.51 -8.33 -21.95
CA GLY A 249 -3.19 -8.05 -21.37
C GLY A 249 -2.61 -9.27 -20.65
N VAL A 250 -1.93 -9.06 -19.51
CA VAL A 250 -1.26 -10.13 -18.75
C VAL A 250 -2.26 -11.17 -18.23
N SER A 251 -2.15 -12.40 -18.76
CA SER A 251 -3.06 -13.48 -18.42
C SER A 251 -3.06 -13.82 -16.91
N PRO A 252 -4.18 -14.33 -16.35
CA PRO A 252 -4.23 -14.76 -14.95
C PRO A 252 -3.12 -15.75 -14.56
N GLY A 253 -2.77 -16.68 -15.46
CA GLY A 253 -1.71 -17.66 -15.23
C GLY A 253 -0.32 -17.02 -15.12
N LEU A 254 -0.01 -16.05 -15.99
CA LEU A 254 1.26 -15.31 -15.93
C LEU A 254 1.34 -14.47 -14.65
N ARG A 255 0.26 -13.79 -14.28
CA ARG A 255 0.19 -13.02 -13.02
C ARG A 255 0.42 -13.91 -11.80
N THR A 256 -0.23 -15.07 -11.73
CA THR A 256 -0.08 -15.99 -10.59
C THR A 256 1.36 -16.50 -10.47
N GLN A 257 2.02 -16.81 -11.59
CA GLN A 257 3.43 -17.19 -11.60
C GLN A 257 4.35 -16.07 -11.14
N LEU A 258 4.22 -14.89 -11.75
CA LEU A 258 5.04 -13.72 -11.42
C LEU A 258 4.94 -13.38 -9.92
N TYR A 259 3.74 -13.37 -9.36
CA TYR A 259 3.55 -12.95 -7.98
C TYR A 259 4.05 -13.99 -7.00
N GLY A 260 3.92 -15.29 -7.33
CA GLY A 260 4.56 -16.33 -6.55
C GLY A 260 6.10 -16.23 -6.59
N HIS A 261 6.70 -15.78 -7.71
CA HIS A 261 8.13 -15.45 -7.73
C HIS A 261 8.47 -14.24 -6.87
N PHE A 262 7.68 -13.17 -6.93
CA PHE A 262 7.87 -12.00 -6.06
C PHE A 262 7.72 -12.33 -4.57
N ALA A 263 6.87 -13.29 -4.22
CA ALA A 263 6.68 -13.73 -2.85
C ALA A 263 7.93 -14.40 -2.23
N GLU A 264 8.88 -14.86 -3.05
CA GLU A 264 10.16 -15.41 -2.59
C GLU A 264 11.25 -14.36 -2.43
N LEU A 265 11.04 -13.15 -2.93
CA LEU A 265 12.01 -12.07 -2.82
C LEU A 265 11.88 -11.35 -1.46
N PRO A 266 12.96 -10.70 -0.98
CA PRO A 266 12.86 -9.70 0.06
C PRO A 266 11.81 -8.63 -0.31
N ALA A 267 11.04 -8.16 0.68
CA ALA A 267 10.06 -7.10 0.44
C ALA A 267 10.76 -5.79 0.05
N PRO A 268 10.08 -4.91 -0.72
CA PRO A 268 10.53 -3.54 -0.87
C PRO A 268 10.61 -2.87 0.51
N THR A 269 11.56 -1.97 0.67
CA THR A 269 11.79 -1.23 1.91
C THR A 269 10.84 -0.05 2.07
N ALA A 270 10.43 0.55 0.95
CA ALA A 270 9.51 1.67 0.91
C ALA A 270 8.72 1.71 -0.40
N PRO A 271 7.56 2.39 -0.43
CA PRO A 271 6.78 2.60 -1.65
C PRO A 271 7.55 3.30 -2.77
N GLY A 272 8.40 4.27 -2.41
CA GLY A 272 9.20 5.01 -3.40
C GLY A 272 10.19 4.12 -4.16
N GLU A 273 10.69 3.04 -3.56
CA GLU A 273 11.53 2.04 -4.24
C GLU A 273 10.77 1.34 -5.37
N VAL A 274 9.51 0.97 -5.13
CA VAL A 274 8.67 0.33 -6.16
C VAL A 274 8.29 1.33 -7.24
N MET A 275 7.93 2.55 -6.85
CA MET A 275 7.56 3.61 -7.78
C MET A 275 8.72 4.06 -8.67
N ASP A 276 9.96 4.08 -8.16
CA ASP A 276 11.16 4.38 -8.96
C ASP A 276 11.37 3.36 -10.09
N LEU A 277 11.14 2.07 -9.83
CA LEU A 277 11.18 1.04 -10.86
C LEU A 277 10.03 1.18 -11.88
N ILE A 278 8.84 1.59 -11.43
CA ILE A 278 7.70 1.88 -12.30
C ILE A 278 7.99 3.07 -13.21
N ASP A 279 8.60 4.13 -12.67
CA ASP A 279 8.93 5.34 -13.42
C ASP A 279 9.97 5.02 -14.51
N GLN A 280 10.97 4.18 -14.21
CA GLN A 280 11.93 3.67 -15.21
C GLN A 280 11.25 2.90 -16.35
N VAL A 281 10.26 2.06 -16.03
CA VAL A 281 9.50 1.29 -17.03
C VAL A 281 8.62 2.21 -17.88
N LYS A 282 7.91 3.16 -17.25
CA LYS A 282 7.06 4.13 -17.95
C LYS A 282 7.89 5.01 -18.89
N ALA A 283 9.05 5.47 -18.44
CA ALA A 283 9.98 6.24 -19.27
C ALA A 283 10.39 5.47 -20.53
N TRP A 284 10.76 4.21 -20.36
CA TRP A 284 11.13 3.34 -21.49
C TRP A 284 9.96 3.09 -22.47
N ILE A 285 8.75 2.93 -21.95
CA ILE A 285 7.55 2.66 -22.76
C ILE A 285 7.08 3.89 -23.52
N ARG A 286 6.99 5.03 -22.82
CA ARG A 286 6.43 6.28 -23.34
C ARG A 286 7.43 7.11 -24.15
N ASP A 287 8.73 6.82 -24.00
CA ASP A 287 9.83 7.67 -24.50
C ASP A 287 9.68 9.11 -23.96
N ASP A 288 9.33 9.20 -22.67
CA ASP A 288 9.07 10.43 -21.93
C ASP A 288 9.43 10.22 -20.47
N ASP A 289 10.35 11.05 -19.96
CA ASP A 289 10.83 10.98 -18.57
C ASP A 289 9.90 11.72 -17.59
N LEU A 290 8.78 12.29 -18.05
CA LEU A 290 7.86 13.02 -17.17
C LEU A 290 7.12 12.05 -16.23
N PRO A 291 7.28 12.19 -14.90
CA PRO A 291 6.58 11.34 -13.95
C PRO A 291 5.08 11.65 -13.93
N ASP A 292 4.27 10.64 -13.56
CA ASP A 292 2.83 10.83 -13.41
C ASP A 292 2.54 11.76 -12.23
N ALA A 293 1.58 12.68 -12.40
CA ALA A 293 1.23 13.63 -11.34
C ALA A 293 0.52 12.98 -10.14
N LEU A 294 -0.11 11.82 -10.34
CA LEU A 294 -0.84 11.07 -9.33
C LEU A 294 0.05 10.01 -8.68
N GLU A 295 0.16 10.07 -7.35
CA GLU A 295 1.06 9.23 -6.57
C GLU A 295 0.34 8.03 -5.93
N ASP A 296 0.82 6.84 -6.26
CA ASP A 296 0.42 5.58 -5.64
C ASP A 296 1.32 5.23 -4.44
N ASP A 297 0.90 4.23 -3.67
CA ASP A 297 1.59 3.75 -2.47
C ASP A 297 1.73 2.21 -2.46
N PRO A 298 2.36 1.60 -3.47
CA PRO A 298 2.51 0.15 -3.51
C PRO A 298 3.42 -0.33 -2.37
N ARG A 299 2.99 -1.38 -1.66
CA ARG A 299 3.72 -1.98 -0.53
C ARG A 299 4.36 -3.33 -0.90
N THR A 300 4.10 -3.84 -2.09
CA THR A 300 4.64 -5.10 -2.59
C THR A 300 5.08 -5.00 -4.06
N TRP A 301 5.98 -5.89 -4.48
CA TRP A 301 6.36 -6.01 -5.89
C TRP A 301 5.16 -6.36 -6.79
N SER A 302 4.23 -7.19 -6.29
CA SER A 302 2.99 -7.59 -6.96
C SER A 302 2.04 -6.41 -7.23
N GLU A 303 1.93 -5.46 -6.28
CA GLU A 303 1.17 -4.23 -6.49
C GLU A 303 1.81 -3.35 -7.56
N GLY A 304 3.15 -3.24 -7.58
CA GLY A 304 3.83 -2.45 -8.61
C GLY A 304 3.61 -2.99 -10.03
N ALA A 305 3.65 -4.33 -10.21
CA ALA A 305 3.25 -4.95 -11.47
C ALA A 305 1.76 -4.70 -11.80
N GLY A 306 0.91 -4.65 -10.78
CA GLY A 306 -0.51 -4.29 -10.92
C GLY A 306 -0.72 -2.91 -11.54
N LEU A 307 0.06 -1.91 -11.12
CA LEU A 307 0.00 -0.52 -11.58
C LEU A 307 0.41 -0.33 -13.05
N LEU A 308 1.19 -1.26 -13.61
CA LEU A 308 1.66 -1.22 -14.99
C LEU A 308 0.67 -1.83 -16.00
N ARG A 309 -0.45 -2.40 -15.55
CA ARG A 309 -1.48 -2.94 -16.45
C ARG A 309 -2.42 -1.83 -16.94
N GLY A 310 -2.98 -1.97 -18.13
CA GLY A 310 -3.85 -0.96 -18.74
C GLY A 310 -3.11 0.31 -19.12
N LEU A 311 -1.79 0.24 -19.32
CA LEU A 311 -1.01 1.37 -19.81
C LEU A 311 -1.47 1.70 -21.24
N ARG A 312 -1.60 3.00 -21.53
CA ARG A 312 -1.86 3.49 -22.89
C ARG A 312 -0.61 4.21 -23.39
N ALA A 313 -0.04 3.76 -24.50
CA ALA A 313 1.08 4.43 -25.15
C ALA A 313 0.57 5.31 -26.30
N PRO A 314 0.76 6.65 -26.27
CA PRO A 314 0.27 7.55 -27.32
C PRO A 314 0.93 7.38 -28.70
N ARG A 315 2.10 6.72 -28.77
CA ARG A 315 2.96 6.69 -29.97
C ARG A 315 3.28 5.28 -30.50
N ARG A 316 2.71 4.23 -29.91
CA ARG A 316 2.95 2.84 -30.33
C ARG A 316 1.66 2.15 -30.73
N ASP A 317 0.97 2.73 -31.72
CA ASP A 317 -0.09 2.01 -32.45
C ASP A 317 0.54 0.76 -33.11
N GLY A 318 0.18 -0.43 -32.63
CA GLY A 318 0.61 -1.71 -33.22
C GLY A 318 1.47 -2.63 -32.33
N VAL A 319 1.81 -2.25 -31.09
CA VAL A 319 2.44 -3.19 -30.13
C VAL A 319 1.39 -4.18 -29.61
N ARG A 320 1.67 -5.49 -29.76
CA ARG A 320 0.68 -6.57 -29.55
C ARG A 320 0.28 -6.80 -28.09
N ASP A 321 1.09 -6.43 -27.10
CA ASP A 321 0.75 -6.55 -25.68
C ASP A 321 1.61 -5.65 -24.78
N LEU A 322 1.33 -4.34 -24.77
CA LEU A 322 2.08 -3.35 -24.00
C LEU A 322 2.12 -3.65 -22.48
N ASP A 323 1.07 -4.27 -21.96
CA ASP A 323 0.95 -4.60 -20.54
C ASP A 323 1.93 -5.71 -20.16
N LEU A 324 2.04 -6.76 -20.99
CA LEU A 324 3.00 -7.84 -20.77
C LEU A 324 4.44 -7.32 -20.85
N ASP A 325 4.74 -6.51 -21.86
CA ASP A 325 6.06 -5.89 -22.04
C ASP A 325 6.47 -5.08 -20.80
N ALA A 326 5.55 -4.24 -20.29
CA ALA A 326 5.77 -3.44 -19.10
C ALA A 326 6.05 -4.29 -17.86
N VAL A 327 5.27 -5.36 -17.67
CA VAL A 327 5.38 -6.23 -16.50
C VAL A 327 6.66 -7.07 -16.55
N LEU A 328 7.07 -7.57 -17.72
CA LEU A 328 8.34 -8.29 -17.88
C LEU A 328 9.54 -7.37 -17.65
N LEU A 329 9.51 -6.15 -18.19
CA LEU A 329 10.56 -5.17 -17.96
C LEU A 329 10.66 -4.79 -16.48
N TYR A 330 9.53 -4.54 -15.82
CA TYR A 330 9.47 -4.29 -14.39
C TYR A 330 10.04 -5.45 -13.57
N ALA A 331 9.67 -6.69 -13.88
CA ALA A 331 10.21 -7.86 -13.20
C ALA A 331 11.74 -7.95 -13.35
N ALA A 332 12.29 -7.60 -14.53
CA ALA A 332 13.73 -7.53 -14.76
C ALA A 332 14.41 -6.42 -13.93
N HIS A 333 13.77 -5.26 -13.80
CA HIS A 333 14.22 -4.20 -12.89
C HIS A 333 14.22 -4.66 -11.43
N VAL A 334 13.18 -5.37 -10.98
CA VAL A 334 13.11 -5.95 -9.63
C VAL A 334 14.26 -6.94 -9.39
N VAL A 335 14.51 -7.85 -10.33
CA VAL A 335 15.66 -8.79 -10.25
C VAL A 335 16.97 -8.04 -10.06
N ARG A 336 17.22 -7.01 -10.88
CA ARG A 336 18.44 -6.23 -10.80
C ARG A 336 18.55 -5.45 -9.50
N HIS A 337 17.45 -4.85 -9.05
CA HIS A 337 17.39 -4.12 -7.79
C HIS A 337 17.72 -5.03 -6.61
N VAL A 338 17.01 -6.16 -6.50
CA VAL A 338 17.18 -7.14 -5.41
C VAL A 338 18.59 -7.73 -5.44
N SER A 339 19.10 -8.11 -6.61
CA SER A 339 20.47 -8.65 -6.75
C SER A 339 21.52 -7.61 -6.36
N GLY A 340 21.35 -6.35 -6.78
CA GLY A 340 22.28 -5.27 -6.44
C GLY A 340 22.30 -4.93 -4.95
N ARG A 341 21.14 -4.99 -4.29
CA ARG A 341 21.00 -4.65 -2.86
C ARG A 341 21.40 -5.77 -1.93
N TYR A 342 20.95 -7.00 -2.21
CA TYR A 342 21.09 -8.13 -1.30
C TYR A 342 22.21 -9.11 -1.72
N GLY A 343 22.73 -9.00 -2.94
CA GLY A 343 23.75 -9.91 -3.46
C GLY A 343 23.29 -11.36 -3.43
N GLU A 344 24.19 -12.27 -3.06
CA GLU A 344 23.93 -13.70 -2.94
C GLU A 344 22.90 -14.08 -1.85
N ARG A 345 22.50 -13.14 -0.98
CA ARG A 345 21.49 -13.39 0.06
C ARG A 345 20.07 -13.49 -0.50
N ALA A 346 19.83 -13.02 -1.73
CA ALA A 346 18.55 -13.14 -2.39
C ALA A 346 18.67 -14.03 -3.63
N ASP A 347 17.88 -15.10 -3.69
CA ASP A 347 17.81 -15.96 -4.88
C ASP A 347 16.81 -15.38 -5.88
N THR A 348 17.34 -14.81 -6.97
CA THR A 348 16.53 -14.32 -8.10
C THR A 348 16.51 -15.29 -9.28
N ALA A 349 17.21 -16.43 -9.22
CA ALA A 349 17.48 -17.28 -10.39
C ALA A 349 16.20 -17.85 -10.99
N ALA A 350 15.23 -18.24 -10.16
CA ALA A 350 13.94 -18.75 -10.60
C ALA A 350 13.14 -17.68 -11.37
N LEU A 351 13.11 -16.44 -10.85
CA LEU A 351 12.44 -15.33 -11.52
C LEU A 351 13.16 -14.93 -12.81
N THR A 352 14.49 -14.87 -12.80
CA THR A 352 15.29 -14.59 -14.00
C THR A 352 14.99 -15.57 -15.13
N ARG A 353 14.95 -16.89 -14.82
CA ARG A 353 14.62 -17.92 -15.80
C ARG A 353 13.21 -17.73 -16.36
N TRP A 354 12.24 -17.50 -15.47
CA TRP A 354 10.85 -17.24 -15.87
C TRP A 354 10.75 -16.02 -16.79
N ILE A 355 11.43 -14.89 -16.49
CA ILE A 355 11.44 -13.71 -17.36
C ILE A 355 12.01 -14.03 -18.75
N VAL A 356 13.12 -14.78 -18.82
CA VAL A 356 13.76 -15.15 -20.08
C VAL A 356 12.85 -16.05 -20.93
N ASP A 357 12.17 -17.01 -20.29
CA ASP A 357 11.24 -17.91 -20.96
C ASP A 357 10.03 -17.14 -21.51
N GLU A 358 9.39 -16.29 -20.70
CA GLU A 358 8.19 -15.52 -21.09
C GLU A 358 8.48 -14.37 -22.07
N SER A 359 9.72 -13.86 -22.09
CA SER A 359 10.17 -12.86 -23.08
C SER A 359 10.67 -13.48 -24.40
N GLY A 360 10.51 -14.79 -24.59
CA GLY A 360 10.95 -15.51 -25.79
C GLY A 360 10.41 -14.91 -27.10
N ASP A 361 9.13 -14.50 -27.08
CA ASP A 361 8.41 -13.92 -28.22
C ASP A 361 8.41 -12.37 -28.23
N ALA A 362 9.05 -11.74 -27.24
CA ALA A 362 9.16 -10.28 -27.16
C ALA A 362 9.94 -9.71 -28.35
N ASP A 363 9.70 -8.44 -28.67
CA ASP A 363 10.45 -7.75 -29.71
C ASP A 363 11.94 -7.62 -29.33
N ARG A 364 12.79 -7.43 -30.35
CA ARG A 364 14.25 -7.39 -30.17
C ARG A 364 14.70 -6.28 -29.20
N HIS A 365 14.02 -5.14 -29.17
CA HIS A 365 14.38 -4.01 -28.32
C HIS A 365 14.09 -4.33 -26.85
N LEU A 366 12.89 -4.83 -26.54
CA LEU A 366 12.54 -5.27 -25.19
C LEU A 366 13.47 -6.39 -24.71
N ARG A 367 13.69 -7.43 -25.54
CA ARG A 367 14.56 -8.56 -25.17
C ARG A 367 15.98 -8.10 -24.81
N ARG A 368 16.56 -7.19 -25.59
CA ARG A 368 17.86 -6.58 -25.29
C ARG A 368 17.86 -5.77 -23.99
N ALA A 369 16.76 -5.09 -23.67
CA ALA A 369 16.65 -4.35 -22.40
C ALA A 369 16.59 -5.32 -21.22
N ILE A 370 15.78 -6.37 -21.31
CA ILE A 370 15.68 -7.44 -20.31
C ILE A 370 17.05 -8.12 -20.12
N ASP A 371 17.70 -8.55 -21.20
CA ASP A 371 19.00 -9.24 -21.14
C ASP A 371 20.07 -8.38 -20.44
N ARG A 372 20.03 -7.06 -20.57
CA ARG A 372 20.96 -6.14 -19.85
C ARG A 372 20.66 -6.05 -18.36
N LEU A 373 19.39 -6.18 -17.97
CA LEU A 373 18.97 -6.09 -16.58
C LEU A 373 19.24 -7.40 -15.83
N VAL A 374 18.99 -8.54 -16.47
CA VAL A 374 19.08 -9.87 -15.83
C VAL A 374 20.36 -10.64 -16.17
N GLY A 375 21.11 -10.23 -17.20
CA GLY A 375 22.29 -10.93 -17.68
C GLY A 375 23.51 -10.83 -16.75
N PRO A 376 24.40 -11.84 -16.74
CA PRO A 376 25.65 -11.81 -15.99
C PRO A 376 26.64 -10.86 -16.69
N GLY A 377 26.63 -9.58 -16.29
CA GLY A 377 27.47 -8.56 -16.89
C GLY A 377 27.61 -7.35 -15.98
N ARG A 378 28.82 -6.76 -15.99
CA ARG A 378 29.20 -5.57 -15.24
C ARG A 378 28.09 -4.52 -15.32
N THR A 379 27.73 -3.96 -14.17
CA THR A 379 26.70 -2.95 -13.97
C THR A 379 26.84 -1.82 -15.00
N ALA A 380 26.18 -1.95 -16.16
CA ALA A 380 25.98 -0.81 -17.03
C ALA A 380 24.97 0.10 -16.31
N PRO A 381 25.30 1.38 -16.09
CA PRO A 381 24.31 2.33 -15.59
C PRO A 381 23.25 2.48 -16.67
N LEU A 382 22.03 2.00 -16.41
CA LEU A 382 20.87 2.44 -17.16
C LEU A 382 20.34 3.67 -16.41
N SER A 383 20.28 4.79 -17.14
CA SER A 383 19.89 6.14 -16.73
C SER A 383 20.95 6.98 -15.98
N VAL A 384 21.05 8.24 -16.47
CA VAL A 384 21.96 9.35 -16.14
C VAL A 384 21.62 10.00 -14.79
N ARG A 385 20.71 9.42 -14.01
CA ARG A 385 20.42 9.88 -12.65
C ARG A 385 21.45 9.24 -11.72
N GLU A 386 22.31 10.07 -11.14
CA GLU A 386 23.12 9.65 -9.99
C GLU A 386 22.23 8.97 -8.95
N PRO A 387 22.72 7.94 -8.23
CA PRO A 387 21.94 7.26 -7.20
C PRO A 387 21.38 8.27 -6.19
N ARG A 388 20.07 8.51 -6.24
CA ARG A 388 19.37 9.52 -5.44
C ARG A 388 18.03 8.98 -4.97
N ALA A 389 17.43 9.65 -4.00
CA ALA A 389 16.05 9.41 -3.62
C ALA A 389 15.14 9.60 -4.85
N ARG A 390 13.99 8.92 -4.87
CA ARG A 390 13.01 9.08 -5.97
C ARG A 390 12.53 10.52 -6.06
N ALA A 391 12.20 11.11 -4.91
CA ALA A 391 11.74 12.49 -4.79
C ALA A 391 12.18 13.08 -3.45
N ASP A 392 12.40 14.39 -3.43
CA ASP A 392 12.53 15.13 -2.16
C ASP A 392 11.15 15.53 -1.63
N VAL A 393 11.06 15.83 -0.34
CA VAL A 393 9.80 16.24 0.29
C VAL A 393 9.77 17.74 0.49
N LEU A 394 8.77 18.40 -0.10
CA LEU A 394 8.53 19.83 0.06
C LEU A 394 7.42 20.06 1.09
N LEU A 395 7.79 20.64 2.23
CA LEU A 395 6.88 21.13 3.27
C LEU A 395 6.69 22.63 3.10
N GLU A 396 5.50 23.06 2.74
CA GLU A 396 5.13 24.48 2.72
C GLU A 396 4.24 24.79 3.91
N ILE A 397 4.62 25.81 4.67
CA ILE A 397 3.78 26.41 5.71
C ILE A 397 3.55 27.87 5.33
N ASP A 398 2.29 28.25 5.18
CA ASP A 398 1.91 29.61 4.79
C ASP A 398 1.75 30.52 6.01
N THR A 399 1.82 31.84 5.79
CA THR A 399 1.54 32.82 6.82
C THR A 399 0.04 32.79 7.20
N PRO A 400 -0.32 32.85 8.50
CA PRO A 400 -1.72 32.88 8.92
C PRO A 400 -2.48 34.07 8.32
N ARG A 401 -3.68 33.85 7.78
CA ARG A 401 -4.47 34.92 7.12
C ARG A 401 -5.37 35.70 8.07
N TYR A 402 -5.98 35.05 9.07
CA TYR A 402 -6.97 35.67 9.97
C TYR A 402 -6.84 35.16 11.41
N ASP A 403 -6.88 33.84 11.58
CA ASP A 403 -6.64 33.17 12.86
C ASP A 403 -5.18 32.70 12.90
N ARG A 404 -4.53 32.60 14.08
CA ARG A 404 -3.11 32.19 14.29
C ARG A 404 -2.80 30.73 13.88
N ARG A 405 -3.48 30.24 12.85
CA ARG A 405 -3.40 28.93 12.23
C ARG A 405 -2.61 29.03 10.95
N TYR A 406 -1.62 28.17 10.83
CA TYR A 406 -0.72 28.10 9.69
C TYR A 406 -1.26 27.06 8.71
N PRO A 407 -1.73 27.46 7.52
CA PRO A 407 -2.04 26.53 6.44
C PRO A 407 -0.77 25.78 6.04
N TRP A 408 -0.91 24.52 5.64
CA TRP A 408 0.25 23.71 5.29
C TRP A 408 -0.02 22.77 4.13
N ARG A 409 1.05 22.42 3.41
CA ARG A 409 1.05 21.45 2.32
C ARG A 409 2.31 20.59 2.39
N VAL A 410 2.17 19.31 2.12
CA VAL A 410 3.27 18.37 1.93
C VAL A 410 3.18 17.83 0.50
N LYS A 411 4.28 17.94 -0.24
CA LYS A 411 4.38 17.59 -1.65
C LYS A 411 5.64 16.76 -1.91
N LEU A 412 5.65 16.00 -2.99
CA LEU A 412 6.87 15.40 -3.54
C LEU A 412 7.44 16.31 -4.62
N LEU A 413 8.75 16.55 -4.55
CA LEU A 413 9.54 17.24 -5.55
C LEU A 413 10.31 16.20 -6.37
N LEU A 414 9.72 15.81 -7.49
CA LEU A 414 10.29 14.89 -8.45
C LEU A 414 11.27 15.65 -9.35
N ASP A 415 12.50 15.15 -9.43
CA ASP A 415 13.55 15.71 -10.31
C ASP A 415 13.86 17.20 -10.09
N GLY A 416 13.60 17.70 -8.88
CA GLY A 416 13.81 19.10 -8.53
C GLY A 416 12.82 20.09 -9.15
N HIS A 417 11.85 19.62 -9.94
CA HIS A 417 10.99 20.49 -10.75
C HIS A 417 9.52 20.09 -10.74
N THR A 418 9.21 18.80 -10.87
CA THR A 418 7.83 18.33 -10.93
C THR A 418 7.29 18.16 -9.51
N VAL A 419 6.14 18.78 -9.24
CA VAL A 419 5.54 18.77 -7.91
C VAL A 419 4.28 17.91 -7.91
N SER A 420 4.26 16.87 -7.07
CA SER A 420 3.04 16.09 -6.81
C SER A 420 2.48 16.43 -5.41
N PRO A 421 1.25 16.97 -5.32
CA PRO A 421 0.63 17.26 -4.02
C PRO A 421 0.21 15.96 -3.33
N LEU A 422 0.54 15.82 -2.03
CA LEU A 422 0.13 14.65 -1.25
C LEU A 422 -0.88 14.99 -0.17
N HIS A 423 -0.54 15.94 0.71
CA HIS A 423 -1.36 16.31 1.87
C HIS A 423 -1.48 17.82 1.96
N CYS A 424 -2.65 18.33 2.34
CA CYS A 424 -2.83 19.74 2.62
C CYS A 424 -3.93 19.99 3.64
N ASP A 425 -3.81 21.11 4.34
CA ASP A 425 -4.89 21.72 5.12
C ASP A 425 -4.81 23.24 4.98
N ASP A 426 -5.71 23.78 4.15
CA ASP A 426 -5.80 25.22 3.93
C ASP A 426 -6.42 25.99 5.11
N ARG A 427 -7.09 25.30 6.06
CA ARG A 427 -7.59 25.93 7.30
C ARG A 427 -6.47 26.12 8.31
N GLY A 428 -5.48 25.24 8.25
CA GLY A 428 -4.27 25.32 9.04
C GLY A 428 -4.44 24.97 10.52
N VAL A 429 -3.31 24.88 11.19
CA VAL A 429 -3.21 24.49 12.60
C VAL A 429 -2.40 25.50 13.41
N GLU A 430 -2.68 25.57 14.70
CA GLU A 430 -1.90 26.41 15.61
C GLU A 430 -0.45 25.94 15.66
N ARG A 431 0.49 26.88 15.86
CA ARG A 431 1.93 26.59 15.93
C ARG A 431 2.26 25.43 16.86
N ALA A 432 1.65 25.39 18.05
CA ALA A 432 1.90 24.35 19.05
C ALA A 432 1.48 22.92 18.60
N ARG A 433 0.64 22.81 17.58
CA ARG A 433 0.14 21.54 17.03
C ARG A 433 0.83 21.14 15.73
N LEU A 434 1.65 22.01 15.11
CA LEU A 434 2.30 21.74 13.83
C LEU A 434 3.04 20.40 13.81
N ARG A 435 3.90 20.15 14.79
CA ARG A 435 4.65 18.89 14.89
C ARG A 435 3.76 17.66 14.99
N GLU A 436 2.67 17.74 15.75
CA GLU A 436 1.74 16.62 15.92
C GLU A 436 0.94 16.35 14.65
N THR A 437 0.44 17.42 14.02
CA THR A 437 -0.35 17.35 12.78
C THR A 437 0.48 16.89 11.58
N LEU A 438 1.69 17.41 11.42
CA LEU A 438 2.54 17.14 10.26
C LEU A 438 3.32 15.83 10.34
N ARG A 439 3.27 15.14 11.50
CA ARG A 439 4.05 13.92 11.74
C ARG A 439 3.77 12.83 10.69
N GLU A 440 2.51 12.45 10.54
CA GLU A 440 2.11 11.39 9.60
C GLU A 440 2.20 11.84 8.14
N PRO A 441 1.73 13.05 7.75
CA PRO A 441 1.92 13.55 6.38
C PRO A 441 3.38 13.55 5.91
N LEU A 442 4.32 13.96 6.78
CA LEU A 442 5.74 13.94 6.47
C LEU A 442 6.29 12.52 6.42
N ALA A 443 5.92 11.65 7.35
CA ALA A 443 6.35 10.25 7.35
C ALA A 443 5.92 9.55 6.04
N ASP A 444 4.67 9.76 5.62
CA ASP A 444 4.12 9.24 4.37
C ASP A 444 4.87 9.77 3.13
N ALA A 445 5.07 11.08 3.04
CA ALA A 445 5.80 11.68 1.92
C ALA A 445 7.24 11.15 1.83
N LEU A 446 7.92 11.02 2.97
CA LEU A 446 9.29 10.50 3.02
C LEU A 446 9.35 9.03 2.59
N ARG A 447 8.37 8.19 2.97
CA ARG A 447 8.28 6.80 2.47
C ARG A 447 8.09 6.73 0.95
N ARG A 448 7.35 7.67 0.36
CA ARG A 448 7.14 7.76 -1.11
C ARG A 448 8.33 8.34 -1.86
N GLY A 449 9.13 9.19 -1.20
CA GLY A 449 10.34 9.78 -1.75
C GLY A 449 11.58 8.90 -1.65
N ASP A 450 11.71 8.09 -0.60
CA ASP A 450 12.84 7.19 -0.40
C ASP A 450 12.91 6.10 -1.49
N SER A 451 14.12 5.81 -1.98
CA SER A 451 14.37 4.68 -2.90
C SER A 451 15.58 3.87 -2.44
N GLY A 452 15.31 2.66 -1.93
CA GLY A 452 16.34 1.75 -1.42
C GLY A 452 17.19 2.39 -0.31
N PRO A 453 18.51 2.55 -0.49
CA PRO A 453 19.37 3.19 0.51
C PRO A 453 19.36 4.74 0.45
N HIS A 454 18.73 5.34 -0.57
CA HIS A 454 18.74 6.78 -0.78
C HIS A 454 17.52 7.42 -0.13
N LEU A 455 17.77 8.28 0.86
CA LEU A 455 16.74 8.93 1.64
C LEU A 455 16.40 10.31 1.07
N ALA A 456 15.11 10.60 0.93
CA ALA A 456 14.61 11.90 0.50
C ALA A 456 15.03 13.02 1.46
N ALA A 457 15.47 14.14 0.91
CA ALA A 457 15.68 15.36 1.68
C ALA A 457 14.34 16.02 2.03
N VAL A 458 14.34 16.88 3.05
CA VAL A 458 13.19 17.71 3.41
C VAL A 458 13.50 19.17 3.09
N GLU A 459 12.75 19.76 2.18
CA GLU A 459 12.75 21.20 1.93
C GLU A 459 11.55 21.84 2.64
N ALA A 460 11.80 22.64 3.66
CA ALA A 460 10.79 23.35 4.40
C ALA A 460 10.73 24.83 4.00
N VAL A 461 9.67 25.24 3.34
CA VAL A 461 9.36 26.63 3.01
C VAL A 461 8.50 27.19 4.14
N LEU A 462 9.10 28.05 4.95
CA LEU A 462 8.51 28.55 6.18
C LEU A 462 8.34 30.07 6.17
N PRO A 463 7.33 30.61 6.86
CA PRO A 463 7.31 32.02 7.20
C PRO A 463 8.38 32.28 8.26
N ARG A 464 8.95 33.50 8.29
CA ARG A 464 10.11 33.82 9.14
C ARG A 464 9.84 33.60 10.63
N GLU A 465 8.59 33.76 11.03
CA GLU A 465 8.08 33.56 12.39
C GLU A 465 8.16 32.10 12.86
N LEU A 466 8.45 31.16 11.95
CA LEU A 466 8.64 29.73 12.22
C LEU A 466 10.07 29.25 11.96
N PHE A 467 11.04 30.15 11.74
CA PHE A 467 12.44 29.74 11.51
C PHE A 467 13.11 29.12 12.74
N ASP A 468 12.52 29.33 13.92
CA ASP A 468 12.92 28.71 15.18
C ASP A 468 12.19 27.38 15.45
N GLU A 469 11.33 26.91 14.54
CA GLU A 469 10.73 25.58 14.63
C GLU A 469 11.81 24.51 14.39
N PRO A 470 12.11 23.63 15.35
CA PRO A 470 13.27 22.75 15.29
C PRO A 470 12.98 21.48 14.47
N LEU A 471 12.65 21.66 13.18
CA LEU A 471 12.24 20.60 12.24
C LEU A 471 13.22 19.42 12.21
N ASP A 472 14.52 19.70 12.24
CA ASP A 472 15.59 18.70 12.24
C ASP A 472 15.56 17.78 13.47
N THR A 473 14.98 18.25 14.58
CA THR A 473 14.83 17.47 15.83
C THR A 473 13.53 16.68 15.89
N TRP A 474 12.62 16.88 14.91
CA TRP A 474 11.34 16.19 14.91
C TRP A 474 11.54 14.68 14.76
N ARG A 475 10.75 13.94 15.53
CA ARG A 475 10.61 12.48 15.45
C ARG A 475 9.27 12.17 14.81
N LEU A 476 9.33 11.45 13.69
CA LEU A 476 8.14 11.11 12.90
C LEU A 476 7.54 9.76 13.30
N GLU A 477 8.36 8.82 13.73
CA GLU A 477 7.88 7.54 14.25
C GLU A 477 7.41 7.71 15.71
N PRO A 478 6.22 7.19 16.06
CA PRO A 478 5.79 7.16 17.46
C PRO A 478 6.69 6.19 18.25
N PRO A 479 7.05 6.50 19.50
CA PRO A 479 7.87 5.61 20.32
C PRO A 479 7.16 4.26 20.53
N GLN A 480 7.82 3.16 20.22
CA GLN A 480 7.29 1.79 20.31
C GLN A 480 7.53 1.15 21.69
N GLY A 481 8.26 1.83 22.58
CA GLY A 481 8.52 1.38 23.94
C GLY A 481 9.44 2.31 24.72
N PRO A 482 9.70 2.03 26.01
CA PRO A 482 10.60 2.84 26.84
C PRO A 482 12.06 2.85 26.34
N GLU A 483 12.49 1.82 25.59
CA GLU A 483 13.83 1.72 24.99
C GLU A 483 14.00 2.55 23.70
N ASP A 484 12.91 3.02 23.08
CA ASP A 484 12.92 3.87 21.88
C ASP A 484 13.26 5.35 22.15
N THR A 485 13.82 5.62 23.33
CA THR A 485 14.27 6.97 23.73
C THR A 485 15.33 7.55 22.76
N TRP A 486 15.95 6.69 21.94
CA TRP A 486 16.97 6.98 20.94
C TRP A 486 16.46 7.04 19.49
N ALA A 487 15.14 7.07 19.25
CA ALA A 487 14.58 7.21 17.90
C ALA A 487 15.19 8.42 17.17
N THR A 488 15.79 8.15 16.01
CA THR A 488 16.60 9.09 15.26
C THR A 488 15.75 10.25 14.74
N THR A 489 16.24 11.48 14.90
CA THR A 489 15.53 12.68 14.44
C THR A 489 15.65 12.85 12.92
N LEU A 490 14.81 13.72 12.33
CA LEU A 490 14.84 14.03 10.90
C LEU A 490 16.26 14.41 10.42
N GLY A 491 16.88 15.39 11.06
CA GLY A 491 18.20 15.92 10.68
C GLY A 491 19.37 14.96 10.96
N GLN A 492 19.17 13.95 11.80
CA GLN A 492 20.15 12.88 12.01
C GLN A 492 20.13 11.83 10.89
N ARG A 493 18.98 11.64 10.23
CA ARG A 493 18.83 10.67 9.11
C ARG A 493 18.98 11.32 7.74
N ARG A 494 18.61 12.60 7.60
CA ARG A 494 18.33 13.24 6.31
C ARG A 494 18.79 14.69 6.29
N ILE A 495 19.00 15.19 5.09
CA ILE A 495 19.21 16.62 4.84
C ILE A 495 17.89 17.35 5.08
N VAL A 496 17.91 18.42 5.88
CA VAL A 496 16.78 19.33 6.11
C VAL A 496 17.20 20.73 5.69
N VAL A 497 16.49 21.30 4.72
CA VAL A 497 16.73 22.63 4.17
C VAL A 497 15.58 23.54 4.55
N ILE A 498 15.88 24.70 5.15
CA ILE A 498 14.87 25.72 5.48
C ILE A 498 14.98 26.87 4.46
N ARG A 499 13.85 27.24 3.85
CA ARG A 499 13.71 28.32 2.87
C ARG A 499 12.71 29.36 3.38
N ASP A 500 12.99 30.64 3.11
CA ASP A 500 12.06 31.76 3.40
C ASP A 500 10.91 31.74 2.38
N ALA A 501 9.67 31.60 2.84
CA ALA A 501 8.47 31.65 2.01
C ALA A 501 8.40 32.90 1.12
N ARG A 502 8.91 34.05 1.59
CA ARG A 502 8.92 35.30 0.81
C ARG A 502 9.85 35.26 -0.40
N ARG A 503 10.75 34.28 -0.46
CA ARG A 503 11.77 34.12 -1.50
C ARG A 503 11.52 32.91 -2.39
N HIS A 504 10.57 32.04 -2.04
CA HIS A 504 10.36 30.78 -2.73
C HIS A 504 9.99 30.97 -4.21
N ASP A 505 9.08 31.91 -4.49
CA ASP A 505 8.61 32.19 -5.86
C ASP A 505 9.44 33.26 -6.60
N ARG A 506 10.61 33.64 -6.08
CA ARG A 506 11.44 34.69 -6.67
C ARG A 506 12.67 34.10 -7.36
N GLU A 507 13.05 34.69 -8.50
CA GLU A 507 14.29 34.31 -9.15
C GLU A 507 15.49 34.47 -8.21
N PRO A 508 16.43 33.49 -8.19
CA PRO A 508 17.65 33.60 -7.42
C PRO A 508 18.44 34.85 -7.82
N ALA A 509 18.76 35.68 -6.83
CA ALA A 509 19.67 36.81 -7.01
C ALA A 509 21.03 36.31 -7.54
N PRO A 510 21.76 37.09 -8.36
CA PRO A 510 23.06 36.69 -8.91
C PRO A 510 24.04 36.21 -7.84
N GLU A 511 24.08 36.87 -6.68
CA GLU A 511 24.96 36.54 -5.55
C GLU A 511 24.61 35.18 -4.91
N TRP A 512 23.34 34.75 -5.02
CA TRP A 512 22.94 33.42 -4.59
C TRP A 512 23.44 32.36 -5.57
N ARG A 513 23.29 32.57 -6.89
CA ARG A 513 23.82 31.63 -7.89
C ARG A 513 25.32 31.47 -7.75
N GLU A 514 26.05 32.57 -7.60
CA GLU A 514 27.50 32.56 -7.38
C GLU A 514 27.88 31.77 -6.13
N ARG A 515 27.18 31.99 -5.00
CA ARG A 515 27.37 31.20 -3.77
C ARG A 515 27.07 29.70 -3.96
N TRP A 516 26.02 29.38 -4.70
CA TRP A 516 25.61 28.00 -4.96
C TRP A 516 26.65 27.28 -5.81
N GLU A 517 27.04 27.88 -6.94
CA GLU A 517 28.09 27.35 -7.81
C GLU A 517 29.45 27.24 -7.08
N ALA A 518 29.76 28.17 -6.18
CA ALA A 518 30.95 28.07 -5.32
C ALA A 518 30.83 26.90 -4.32
N GLY A 519 29.64 26.60 -3.83
CA GLY A 519 29.36 25.45 -2.97
C GLY A 519 29.46 24.11 -3.68
N GLU A 520 28.95 24.01 -4.91
CA GLU A 520 29.07 22.81 -5.74
C GLU A 520 30.53 22.51 -6.15
N ARG A 521 31.33 23.56 -6.37
CA ARG A 521 32.75 23.42 -6.76
C ARG A 521 33.69 23.06 -5.60
N GLY A 522 33.29 23.36 -4.36
CA GLY A 522 34.02 23.04 -3.12
C GLY A 522 35.43 23.68 -2.98
N PRO A 523 36.06 23.57 -1.80
CA PRO A 523 35.48 23.28 -0.49
C PRO A 523 34.87 24.54 0.14
N LEU A 524 33.73 24.37 0.81
CA LEU A 524 33.04 25.44 1.54
C LEU A 524 33.91 25.92 2.72
N ARG A 525 34.19 27.23 2.77
CA ARG A 525 34.82 27.88 3.93
C ARG A 525 33.75 28.58 4.75
N ALA A 526 33.69 28.27 6.04
CA ALA A 526 32.82 28.99 6.97
C ALA A 526 33.24 30.46 7.04
N ALA A 527 32.39 31.36 6.55
CA ALA A 527 32.55 32.79 6.72
C ALA A 527 31.59 33.26 7.83
N PRO A 528 32.07 33.96 8.88
CA PRO A 528 31.19 34.48 9.91
C PRO A 528 30.19 35.48 9.30
N LEU A 529 28.90 35.33 9.65
CA LEU A 529 27.76 36.11 9.16
C LEU A 529 27.77 37.60 9.61
N ARG A 530 28.84 38.06 10.26
CA ARG A 530 29.11 39.47 10.59
C ARG A 530 30.59 39.77 10.40
N ALA A 531 30.90 40.55 9.37
CA ALA A 531 32.12 41.35 9.37
C ALA A 531 31.83 42.60 10.20
N GLU A 532 32.48 42.70 11.37
CA GLU A 532 32.84 43.91 12.15
C GLU A 532 32.71 43.65 13.66
N VAL A 533 33.85 43.41 14.32
CA VAL A 533 34.45 44.42 15.22
C VAL A 533 35.98 44.31 15.08
N PRO A 534 36.65 45.24 14.39
CA PRO A 534 38.08 45.42 14.52
C PRO A 534 38.41 46.07 15.88
N GLY A 535 39.32 45.45 16.64
CA GLY A 535 40.14 46.12 17.65
C GLY A 535 39.58 46.16 19.07
N ALA A 536 39.99 45.19 19.89
CA ALA A 536 40.33 45.50 21.28
C ALA A 536 41.66 46.25 21.27
N GLY A 537 41.61 47.53 21.61
CA GLY A 537 42.74 48.43 21.86
C GLY A 537 42.30 49.46 22.87
#